data_AF-A0A5B8VW18-F1
#
_entry.id   AF-A0A5B8VW18-F1
#
_cell.length_a   1.000
_cell.length_b   1.000
_cell.length_c   1.000
_cell.angle_alpha   90.00
_cell.angle_beta   90.00
_cell.angle_gamma   90.00
#
_symmetry.space_group_name_H-M   'P 1'
#
loop_
_entity.id
_entity.type
_entity.pdbx_description
1 polymer ?
#
loop_
_entity_poly.entity_id
_entity_poly.type
_entity_poly.pdbx_seq_one_letter_code
_entity_poly.pdbx_strand_id
1 'polypeptide(L)'
;MQYSTFFKKQSAAIIDIYQERFAKTIWQAVLLTGISFIITAVISNYTRYDQSAKNIPVSVLSFFSLRFSFNETYSIVDNAKSIFIFFVSIFSISQPGKVTFKNIACLVAILFICCLLDLSFFQLKGQLHHGIDNRYLERWSSAVIYILRLYMPLVLFALTIQICTSGAKFKARNIIFLFITLYFFNEMTFLVISLVRTCVFELLLCQFDSKTSHFIAESILGAGLMALFVIGYHCAMVGPFVLEEEAVEDAEEGFDR
;
A
#
# COMPACT_ATOMS: atom_id res chain seq x y z
N MET A 1 -9.16 25.08 -3.75
CA MET A 1 -9.06 24.73 -2.31
C MET A 1 -7.62 24.88 -1.82
N GLN A 2 -7.38 25.52 -0.67
CA GLN A 2 -6.05 25.62 -0.06
C GLN A 2 -5.58 24.24 0.47
N TYR A 3 -4.26 24.01 0.51
CA TYR A 3 -3.68 22.74 0.99
C TYR A 3 -4.13 22.37 2.41
N SER A 4 -4.14 23.33 3.33
CA SER A 4 -4.56 23.13 4.73
C SER A 4 -6.01 22.65 4.83
N THR A 5 -6.90 23.23 4.04
CA THR A 5 -8.31 22.83 3.98
C THR A 5 -8.43 21.43 3.40
N PHE A 6 -7.66 21.09 2.36
CA PHE A 6 -7.68 19.75 1.75
C PHE A 6 -7.29 18.68 2.76
N PHE A 7 -6.17 18.84 3.47
CA PHE A 7 -5.77 17.90 4.51
C PHE A 7 -6.79 17.78 5.63
N LYS A 8 -7.39 18.89 6.04
CA LYS A 8 -8.45 18.86 7.07
C LYS A 8 -9.65 18.05 6.59
N LYS A 9 -10.13 18.29 5.35
CA LYS A 9 -11.23 17.50 4.76
C LYS A 9 -10.83 16.03 4.58
N GLN A 10 -9.61 15.75 4.11
CA GLN A 10 -9.12 14.37 3.93
C GLN A 10 -9.07 13.61 5.26
N SER A 11 -8.56 14.23 6.33
CA SER A 11 -8.52 13.62 7.65
C SER A 11 -9.92 13.41 8.23
N ALA A 12 -10.83 14.38 8.05
CA ALA A 12 -12.23 14.24 8.45
C ALA A 12 -12.90 13.08 7.69
N ALA A 13 -12.77 13.05 6.37
CA ALA A 13 -13.32 11.99 5.52
C ALA A 13 -12.77 10.60 5.89
N ILE A 14 -11.48 10.50 6.25
CA ILE A 14 -10.92 9.25 6.78
C ILE A 14 -11.66 8.84 8.06
N ILE A 15 -11.79 9.74 9.03
CA ILE A 15 -12.45 9.47 10.31
C ILE A 15 -13.92 9.07 10.08
N ASP A 16 -14.65 9.82 9.25
CA ASP A 16 -16.06 9.60 8.97
C ASP A 16 -16.28 8.24 8.29
N ILE A 17 -15.43 7.87 7.33
CA ILE A 17 -15.48 6.55 6.69
C ILE A 17 -15.17 5.44 7.70
N TYR A 18 -14.20 5.63 8.60
CA TYR A 18 -13.97 4.68 9.69
C TYR A 18 -15.18 4.61 10.64
N GLN A 19 -15.86 5.69 10.95
CA GLN A 19 -17.03 5.63 11.83
C GLN A 19 -18.23 4.95 11.16
N GLU A 20 -18.50 5.29 9.90
CA GLU A 20 -19.70 4.84 9.19
C GLU A 20 -19.56 3.41 8.64
N ARG A 21 -18.38 3.09 8.07
CA ARG A 21 -18.21 1.88 7.25
C ARG A 21 -17.47 0.76 7.96
N PHE A 22 -16.71 1.06 9.01
CA PHE A 22 -15.83 0.07 9.66
C PHE A 22 -16.55 -1.21 10.05
N ALA A 23 -17.66 -1.13 10.80
CA ALA A 23 -18.39 -2.31 11.25
C ALA A 23 -18.94 -3.15 10.08
N LYS A 24 -19.27 -2.51 8.95
CA LYS A 24 -19.84 -3.17 7.77
C LYS A 24 -18.78 -3.79 6.87
N THR A 25 -17.59 -3.18 6.78
CA THR A 25 -16.57 -3.55 5.79
C THR A 25 -15.34 -4.22 6.37
N ILE A 26 -15.16 -4.24 7.70
CA ILE A 26 -13.97 -4.81 8.34
C ILE A 26 -13.81 -6.30 8.04
N TRP A 27 -14.90 -7.07 7.98
CA TRP A 27 -14.82 -8.50 7.67
C TRP A 27 -14.32 -8.75 6.25
N GLN A 28 -14.74 -7.93 5.28
CA GLN A 28 -14.23 -7.97 3.92
C GLN A 28 -12.73 -7.61 3.90
N ALA A 29 -12.33 -6.56 4.61
CA ALA A 29 -10.92 -6.17 4.73
C ALA A 29 -10.05 -7.26 5.36
N VAL A 30 -10.54 -7.95 6.40
CA VAL A 30 -9.86 -9.09 7.04
C VAL A 30 -9.71 -10.25 6.05
N LEU A 31 -10.78 -10.61 5.34
CA LEU A 31 -10.76 -11.69 4.35
C LEU A 31 -9.76 -11.39 3.23
N LEU A 32 -9.78 -10.17 2.68
CA LEU A 32 -8.85 -9.75 1.63
C LEU A 32 -7.40 -9.72 2.12
N THR A 33 -7.17 -9.27 3.35
CA THR A 33 -5.84 -9.30 3.97
C THR A 33 -5.35 -10.73 4.16
N GLY A 34 -6.23 -11.64 4.60
CA GLY A 34 -5.92 -13.07 4.73
C GLY A 34 -5.55 -13.72 3.40
N ILE A 35 -6.31 -13.43 2.33
CA ILE A 35 -5.99 -13.91 0.97
C ILE A 35 -4.65 -13.34 0.50
N SER A 36 -4.40 -12.05 0.69
CA SER A 36 -3.11 -11.41 0.36
C SER A 36 -1.95 -12.10 1.06
N PHE A 37 -2.14 -12.47 2.33
CA PHE A 37 -1.13 -13.20 3.09
C PHE A 37 -0.90 -14.61 2.56
N ILE A 38 -1.96 -15.38 2.29
CA ILE A 38 -1.83 -16.74 1.74
C ILE A 38 -1.07 -16.70 0.41
N ILE A 39 -1.39 -15.76 -0.48
CA ILE A 39 -0.70 -15.60 -1.76
C ILE A 39 0.78 -15.26 -1.53
N THR A 40 1.07 -14.32 -0.63
CA THR A 40 2.45 -13.92 -0.31
C THR A 40 3.24 -15.08 0.30
N ALA A 41 2.63 -15.86 1.19
CA ALA A 41 3.22 -17.05 1.79
C ALA A 41 3.50 -18.14 0.73
N VAL A 42 2.58 -18.36 -0.20
CA VAL A 42 2.81 -19.28 -1.33
C VAL A 42 4.00 -18.79 -2.16
N ILE A 43 4.03 -17.50 -2.54
CA ILE A 43 5.13 -16.91 -3.30
C ILE A 43 6.47 -17.05 -2.54
N SER A 44 6.46 -16.84 -1.22
CA SER A 44 7.66 -16.99 -0.38
C SER A 44 8.27 -18.38 -0.48
N ASN A 45 7.46 -19.43 -0.49
CA ASN A 45 7.95 -20.81 -0.56
C ASN A 45 8.63 -21.13 -1.90
N TYR A 46 8.29 -20.42 -2.98
CA TYR A 46 8.86 -20.63 -4.30
C TYR A 46 9.96 -19.62 -4.67
N THR A 47 10.26 -18.66 -3.79
CA THR A 47 11.23 -17.60 -4.07
C THR A 47 12.62 -17.97 -3.56
N ARG A 48 13.66 -17.65 -4.33
CA ARG A 48 15.04 -17.74 -3.86
C ARG A 48 15.33 -16.54 -2.94
N TYR A 49 15.61 -16.82 -1.69
CA TYR A 49 16.10 -15.84 -0.73
C TYR A 49 17.62 -15.79 -0.74
N ASP A 50 18.16 -14.61 -0.43
CA ASP A 50 19.51 -14.53 0.08
C ASP A 50 19.65 -15.43 1.33
N GLN A 51 20.79 -16.12 1.48
CA GLN A 51 20.98 -17.08 2.57
C GLN A 51 20.82 -16.44 3.96
N SER A 52 21.08 -15.13 4.09
CA SER A 52 20.85 -14.38 5.33
C SER A 52 19.37 -14.21 5.69
N ALA A 53 18.47 -14.15 4.70
CA ALA A 53 17.03 -13.98 4.91
C ALA A 53 16.30 -15.32 5.13
N LYS A 54 16.85 -16.43 4.64
CA LYS A 54 16.20 -17.76 4.67
C LYS A 54 16.03 -18.35 6.08
N ASN A 55 16.83 -17.89 7.04
CA ASN A 55 16.80 -18.39 8.42
C ASN A 55 15.95 -17.51 9.37
N ILE A 56 15.38 -16.42 8.88
CA ILE A 56 14.54 -15.52 9.68
C ILE A 56 13.10 -15.96 9.49
N PRO A 57 12.39 -16.38 10.55
CA PRO A 57 10.98 -16.66 10.44
C PRO A 57 10.21 -15.36 10.14
N VAL A 58 9.31 -15.41 9.17
CA VAL A 58 8.67 -14.22 8.60
C VAL A 58 7.20 -14.19 9.01
N SER A 59 6.78 -13.15 9.75
CA SER A 59 5.37 -12.89 10.04
C SER A 59 4.67 -12.16 8.89
N VAL A 60 3.33 -12.07 8.93
CA VAL A 60 2.54 -11.22 8.01
C VAL A 60 3.13 -9.81 7.90
N LEU A 61 3.41 -9.18 9.04
CA LEU A 61 3.95 -7.81 9.06
C LEU A 61 5.34 -7.71 8.44
N SER A 62 6.17 -8.74 8.60
CA SER A 62 7.48 -8.77 7.97
C SER A 62 7.40 -8.67 6.43
N PHE A 63 6.37 -9.24 5.80
CA PHE A 63 6.17 -9.10 4.34
C PHE A 63 5.83 -7.67 3.89
N PHE A 64 5.33 -6.83 4.80
CA PHE A 64 4.96 -5.45 4.54
C PHE A 64 5.99 -4.43 5.05
N SER A 65 6.92 -4.85 5.90
CA SER A 65 7.92 -3.94 6.49
C SER A 65 9.34 -4.25 6.03
N LEU A 66 9.65 -5.52 5.71
CA LEU A 66 10.99 -5.93 5.32
C LEU A 66 11.14 -5.97 3.79
N ARG A 67 12.39 -5.82 3.34
CA ARG A 67 12.79 -6.11 1.97
C ARG A 67 13.53 -7.43 1.94
N PHE A 68 13.15 -8.29 1.00
CA PHE A 68 13.75 -9.60 0.79
C PHE A 68 14.71 -9.59 -0.38
N SER A 69 14.63 -8.62 -1.30
CA SER A 69 15.71 -8.40 -2.26
C SER A 69 16.91 -7.78 -1.55
N PHE A 70 18.05 -8.46 -1.61
CA PHE A 70 19.29 -8.04 -0.98
C PHE A 70 20.46 -8.24 -1.95
N ASN A 71 21.42 -7.31 -1.92
CA ASN A 71 22.53 -7.25 -2.87
C ASN A 71 22.01 -7.34 -4.32
N GLU A 72 22.46 -8.35 -5.07
CA GLU A 72 22.10 -8.61 -6.46
C GLU A 72 20.99 -9.65 -6.63
N THR A 73 20.44 -10.17 -5.53
CA THR A 73 19.38 -11.18 -5.58
C THR A 73 18.01 -10.51 -5.49
N TYR A 74 17.25 -10.57 -6.59
CA TYR A 74 15.86 -10.14 -6.62
C TYR A 74 14.96 -11.18 -5.96
N SER A 75 14.02 -10.71 -5.13
CA SER A 75 12.97 -11.52 -4.54
C SER A 75 11.60 -11.02 -4.96
N ILE A 76 10.81 -11.88 -5.61
CA ILE A 76 9.44 -11.55 -6.03
C ILE A 76 8.51 -11.26 -4.84
N VAL A 77 8.90 -11.69 -3.63
CA VAL A 77 8.20 -11.41 -2.37
C VAL A 77 8.19 -9.92 -2.04
N ASP A 78 9.11 -9.12 -2.58
CA ASP A 78 9.06 -7.66 -2.44
C ASP A 78 7.76 -7.07 -3.04
N ASN A 79 7.09 -7.78 -3.94
CA ASN A 79 5.77 -7.39 -4.48
C ASN A 79 4.60 -7.69 -3.53
N ALA A 80 4.84 -8.20 -2.32
CA ALA A 80 3.77 -8.44 -1.33
C ALA A 80 2.93 -7.18 -1.09
N LYS A 81 3.56 -6.00 -1.04
CA LYS A 81 2.86 -4.71 -0.96
C LYS A 81 1.95 -4.47 -2.17
N SER A 82 2.44 -4.71 -3.39
CA SER A 82 1.65 -4.57 -4.61
C SER A 82 0.44 -5.50 -4.62
N ILE A 83 0.60 -6.73 -4.12
CA ILE A 83 -0.50 -7.71 -3.97
C ILE A 83 -1.53 -7.22 -2.95
N PHE A 84 -1.08 -6.69 -1.81
CA PHE A 84 -2.00 -6.12 -0.83
C PHE A 84 -2.75 -4.91 -1.39
N ILE A 85 -2.05 -3.98 -2.05
CA ILE A 85 -2.65 -2.81 -2.70
C ILE A 85 -3.63 -3.23 -3.80
N PHE A 86 -3.36 -4.31 -4.53
CA PHE A 86 -4.30 -4.89 -5.50
C PHE A 86 -5.62 -5.27 -4.82
N PHE A 87 -5.59 -5.93 -3.66
CA PHE A 87 -6.80 -6.24 -2.91
C PHE A 87 -7.48 -5.02 -2.31
N VAL A 88 -6.72 -4.02 -1.84
CA VAL A 88 -7.28 -2.71 -1.46
C VAL A 88 -8.00 -2.06 -2.65
N SER A 89 -7.50 -2.26 -3.87
CA SER A 89 -8.11 -1.71 -5.08
C SER A 89 -9.40 -2.43 -5.44
N ILE A 90 -9.45 -3.76 -5.30
CA ILE A 90 -10.70 -4.55 -5.43
C ILE A 90 -11.72 -4.05 -4.41
N PHE A 91 -11.30 -3.91 -3.14
CA PHE A 91 -12.14 -3.38 -2.08
C PHE A 91 -12.69 -2.00 -2.44
N SER A 92 -11.82 -1.11 -2.92
CA SER A 92 -12.18 0.26 -3.27
C SER A 92 -13.20 0.34 -4.41
N ILE A 93 -13.03 -0.49 -5.44
CA ILE A 93 -13.97 -0.57 -6.57
C ILE A 93 -15.30 -1.22 -6.15
N SER A 94 -15.29 -2.12 -5.17
CA SER A 94 -16.52 -2.74 -4.66
C SER A 94 -17.38 -1.81 -3.80
N GLN A 95 -16.83 -0.71 -3.29
CA GLN A 95 -17.58 0.23 -2.45
C GLN A 95 -18.70 0.95 -3.23
N PRO A 96 -18.45 1.59 -4.39
CA PRO A 96 -19.49 2.27 -5.15
C PRO A 96 -20.38 1.33 -5.99
N GLY A 97 -20.00 0.06 -6.19
CA GLY A 97 -20.78 -0.84 -7.04
C GLY A 97 -20.23 -2.26 -7.20
N LYS A 98 -20.79 -3.01 -8.17
CA LYS A 98 -20.38 -4.40 -8.43
C LYS A 98 -19.04 -4.44 -9.16
N VAL A 99 -18.13 -5.29 -8.67
CA VAL A 99 -16.86 -5.58 -9.35
C VAL A 99 -17.14 -6.33 -10.66
N THR A 100 -16.76 -5.74 -11.79
CA THR A 100 -16.89 -6.38 -13.11
C THR A 100 -15.61 -7.09 -13.50
N PHE A 101 -15.70 -8.06 -14.43
CA PHE A 101 -14.52 -8.75 -14.97
C PHE A 101 -13.53 -7.77 -15.61
N LYS A 102 -14.02 -6.72 -16.29
CA LYS A 102 -13.19 -5.66 -16.87
C LYS A 102 -12.35 -4.96 -15.81
N ASN A 103 -12.94 -4.65 -14.65
CA ASN A 103 -12.23 -4.00 -13.54
C ASN A 103 -11.11 -4.91 -13.01
N ILE A 104 -11.41 -6.19 -12.80
CA ILE A 104 -10.41 -7.17 -12.36
C ILE A 104 -9.28 -7.30 -13.38
N ALA A 105 -9.60 -7.42 -14.67
CA ALA A 105 -8.59 -7.52 -15.73
C ALA A 105 -7.67 -6.29 -15.77
N CYS A 106 -8.22 -5.08 -15.57
CA CYS A 106 -7.45 -3.85 -15.50
C CYS A 106 -6.50 -3.83 -14.28
N LEU A 107 -6.99 -4.21 -13.09
CA LEU A 107 -6.16 -4.33 -11.89
C LEU A 107 -5.06 -5.38 -12.03
N VAL A 108 -5.34 -6.53 -12.66
CA VAL A 108 -4.34 -7.58 -12.92
C VAL A 108 -3.28 -7.09 -13.88
N ALA A 109 -3.65 -6.36 -14.93
CA ALA A 109 -2.69 -5.76 -15.86
C ALA A 109 -1.76 -4.77 -15.14
N ILE A 110 -2.31 -3.94 -14.25
CA ILE A 110 -1.52 -2.98 -13.46
C ILE A 110 -0.64 -3.67 -12.44
N LEU A 111 -1.10 -4.75 -11.80
CA LEU A 111 -0.26 -5.57 -10.94
C LEU A 111 0.95 -6.12 -11.71
N PHE A 112 0.74 -6.63 -12.92
CA PHE A 112 1.82 -7.11 -13.79
C PHE A 112 2.81 -5.99 -14.14
N ILE A 113 2.30 -4.81 -14.52
CA ILE A 113 3.13 -3.63 -14.78
C ILE A 113 3.96 -3.24 -13.55
N CYS A 114 3.36 -3.22 -12.36
CA CYS A 114 4.05 -2.93 -11.10
C CYS A 114 5.19 -3.94 -10.84
N CYS A 115 4.95 -5.23 -11.03
CA CYS A 115 5.99 -6.25 -10.87
C CYS A 115 7.15 -6.07 -11.87
N LEU A 116 6.85 -5.75 -13.13
CA LEU A 116 7.87 -5.49 -14.16
C LEU A 116 8.70 -4.23 -13.84
N LEU A 117 8.03 -3.16 -13.39
CA LEU A 117 8.70 -1.93 -13.00
C LEU A 117 9.58 -2.12 -11.76
N ASP A 118 9.09 -2.88 -10.77
CA ASP A 118 9.87 -3.22 -9.59
C ASP A 118 11.15 -3.98 -9.94
N LEU A 119 11.05 -4.99 -10.81
CA LEU A 119 12.20 -5.72 -11.33
C LEU A 119 13.16 -4.81 -12.12
N SER A 120 12.62 -3.96 -12.99
CA SER A 120 13.42 -3.03 -13.81
C SER A 120 14.18 -2.05 -12.93
N PHE A 121 13.53 -1.51 -11.90
CA PHE A 121 14.16 -0.63 -10.92
C PHE A 121 15.22 -1.34 -10.07
N PHE A 122 14.98 -2.60 -9.72
CA PHE A 122 15.99 -3.41 -9.04
C PHE A 122 17.24 -3.59 -9.90
N GLN A 123 17.08 -3.95 -11.17
CA GLN A 123 18.20 -4.10 -12.12
C GLN A 123 18.92 -2.77 -12.36
N LEU A 124 18.17 -1.68 -12.56
CA LEU A 124 18.73 -0.35 -12.74
C LEU A 124 19.58 0.07 -11.53
N LYS A 125 19.13 -0.22 -10.30
CA LYS A 125 19.91 0.03 -9.09
C LYS A 125 21.24 -0.74 -9.10
N GLY A 126 21.21 -2.02 -9.48
CA GLY A 126 22.42 -2.84 -9.59
C GLY A 126 23.41 -2.29 -10.63
N GLN A 127 22.91 -1.89 -11.80
CA GLN A 127 23.74 -1.29 -12.84
C GLN A 127 24.37 0.05 -12.41
N LEU A 128 23.61 0.90 -11.70
CA LEU A 128 24.11 2.18 -11.21
C LEU A 128 25.22 2.01 -10.16
N HIS A 129 25.14 0.96 -9.33
CA HIS A 129 26.18 0.63 -8.36
C HIS A 129 27.53 0.33 -9.03
N HIS A 130 27.51 -0.35 -10.19
CA HIS A 130 28.71 -0.70 -10.94
C HIS A 130 29.16 0.36 -11.94
N GLY A 131 28.28 1.29 -12.32
CA GLY A 131 28.53 2.29 -13.38
C GLY A 131 28.83 3.70 -12.90
N ILE A 132 28.68 4.00 -11.59
CA ILE A 132 28.89 5.34 -11.03
C ILE A 132 30.06 5.32 -10.05
N ASP A 133 31.16 5.99 -10.41
CA ASP A 133 32.32 6.17 -9.51
C ASP A 133 32.06 7.20 -8.38
N ASN A 134 31.01 8.02 -8.52
CA ASN A 134 30.63 9.03 -7.53
C ASN A 134 29.63 8.47 -6.49
N ARG A 135 30.16 8.15 -5.30
CA ARG A 135 29.38 7.62 -4.17
C ARG A 135 28.17 8.48 -3.75
N TYR A 136 28.24 9.81 -3.90
CA TYR A 136 27.11 10.68 -3.55
C TYR A 136 25.98 10.57 -4.58
N LEU A 137 26.34 10.54 -5.86
CA LEU A 137 25.38 10.37 -6.95
C LEU A 137 24.72 8.99 -6.90
N GLU A 138 25.50 7.95 -6.62
CA GLU A 138 25.02 6.57 -6.43
C GLU A 138 24.03 6.47 -5.27
N ARG A 139 24.35 7.11 -4.13
CA ARG A 139 23.46 7.15 -2.96
C ARG A 139 22.16 7.88 -3.27
N TRP A 140 22.24 9.02 -3.97
CA TRP A 140 21.07 9.79 -4.36
C TRP A 140 20.18 9.02 -5.35
N SER A 141 20.75 8.44 -6.41
CA SER A 141 19.98 7.69 -7.41
C SER A 141 19.35 6.43 -6.81
N SER A 142 20.06 5.74 -5.92
CA SER A 142 19.53 4.61 -5.15
C SER A 142 18.33 5.02 -4.27
N ALA A 143 18.38 6.20 -3.65
CA ALA A 143 17.28 6.72 -2.84
C ALA A 143 16.06 7.08 -3.72
N VAL A 144 16.28 7.69 -4.89
CA VAL A 144 15.20 7.99 -5.84
C VAL A 144 14.53 6.71 -6.33
N ILE A 145 15.32 5.71 -6.75
CA ILE A 145 14.79 4.41 -7.19
C ILE A 145 14.04 3.72 -6.05
N TYR A 146 14.56 3.81 -4.82
CA TYR A 146 13.89 3.26 -3.64
C TYR A 146 12.49 3.87 -3.45
N ILE A 147 12.37 5.20 -3.54
CA ILE A 147 11.11 5.93 -3.43
C ILE A 147 10.16 5.53 -4.56
N LEU A 148 10.65 5.46 -5.81
CA LEU A 148 9.83 5.04 -6.95
C LEU A 148 9.27 3.64 -6.77
N ARG A 149 10.09 2.67 -6.36
CA ARG A 149 9.63 1.29 -6.08
C ARG A 149 8.55 1.24 -4.99
N LEU A 150 8.56 2.18 -4.05
CA LEU A 150 7.65 2.18 -2.91
C LEU A 150 6.31 2.86 -3.23
N TYR A 151 6.30 4.00 -3.90
CA TYR A 151 5.08 4.77 -4.15
C TYR A 151 4.45 4.55 -5.53
N MET A 152 5.21 4.08 -6.53
CA MET A 152 4.66 3.88 -7.88
C MET A 152 3.48 2.89 -7.89
N PRO A 153 3.52 1.74 -7.19
CA PRO A 153 2.36 0.86 -7.14
C PRO A 153 1.12 1.55 -6.54
N LEU A 154 1.29 2.29 -5.43
CA LEU A 154 0.19 3.02 -4.78
C LEU A 154 -0.49 3.99 -5.75
N VAL A 155 0.30 4.76 -6.50
CA VAL A 155 -0.19 5.74 -7.46
C VAL A 155 -0.88 5.06 -8.63
N LEU A 156 -0.26 4.06 -9.25
CA LEU A 156 -0.84 3.35 -10.39
C LEU A 156 -2.17 2.68 -10.04
N PHE A 157 -2.26 2.05 -8.86
CA PHE A 157 -3.50 1.47 -8.39
C PHE A 157 -4.56 2.52 -8.09
N ALA A 158 -4.21 3.64 -7.45
CA ALA A 158 -5.15 4.73 -7.21
C ALA A 158 -5.74 5.30 -8.51
N LEU A 159 -4.90 5.53 -9.52
CA LEU A 159 -5.38 5.99 -10.84
C LEU A 159 -6.29 4.95 -11.49
N THR A 160 -5.94 3.68 -11.39
CA THR A 160 -6.74 2.58 -11.94
C THR A 160 -8.11 2.49 -11.28
N ILE A 161 -8.17 2.66 -9.95
CA ILE A 161 -9.45 2.75 -9.22
C ILE A 161 -10.31 3.86 -9.83
N GLN A 162 -9.78 5.07 -10.01
CA GLN A 162 -10.53 6.19 -10.58
C GLN A 162 -11.01 5.94 -12.02
N ILE A 163 -10.17 5.34 -12.86
CA ILE A 163 -10.56 4.94 -14.22
C ILE A 163 -11.74 3.95 -14.16
N CYS A 164 -11.74 3.04 -13.19
CA CYS A 164 -12.77 2.02 -13.03
C CYS A 164 -14.06 2.51 -12.34
N THR A 165 -14.00 3.51 -11.46
CA THR A 165 -15.15 3.93 -10.63
C THR A 165 -15.86 5.17 -11.13
N SER A 166 -15.12 6.20 -11.50
CA SER A 166 -15.65 7.56 -11.64
C SER A 166 -15.43 8.12 -13.04
N GLY A 167 -14.50 7.55 -13.82
CA GLY A 167 -14.13 8.11 -15.14
C GLY A 167 -13.65 9.56 -15.05
N ALA A 168 -13.28 10.00 -13.85
CA ALA A 168 -12.97 11.38 -13.51
C ALA A 168 -11.79 11.88 -14.34
N LYS A 169 -11.85 13.16 -14.75
CA LYS A 169 -10.76 13.78 -15.49
C LYS A 169 -9.57 14.02 -14.56
N PHE A 170 -8.42 13.47 -14.93
CA PHE A 170 -7.17 13.69 -14.21
C PHE A 170 -6.68 15.14 -14.39
N LYS A 171 -6.94 16.00 -13.40
CA LYS A 171 -6.29 17.31 -13.29
C LYS A 171 -4.94 17.13 -12.59
N ALA A 172 -3.93 17.89 -13.01
CA ALA A 172 -2.59 17.85 -12.42
C ALA A 172 -2.61 18.06 -10.88
N ARG A 173 -3.54 18.87 -10.41
CA ARG A 173 -3.74 19.15 -8.98
C ARG A 173 -4.17 17.91 -8.19
N ASN A 174 -5.13 17.13 -8.68
CA ASN A 174 -5.57 15.88 -8.05
C ASN A 174 -4.40 14.88 -7.97
N ILE A 175 -3.54 14.84 -9.00
CA ILE A 175 -2.34 14.00 -9.01
C ILE A 175 -1.36 14.43 -7.91
N ILE A 176 -1.12 15.73 -7.73
CA ILE A 176 -0.26 16.25 -6.65
C ILE A 176 -0.85 15.90 -5.29
N PHE A 177 -2.15 16.13 -5.08
CA PHE A 177 -2.82 15.75 -3.83
C PHE A 177 -2.77 14.24 -3.58
N LEU A 178 -2.90 13.43 -4.63
CA LEU A 178 -2.75 11.99 -4.54
C LEU A 178 -1.36 11.58 -4.05
N PHE A 179 -0.30 12.13 -4.65
CA PHE A 179 1.07 11.86 -4.19
C PHE A 179 1.26 12.22 -2.72
N ILE A 180 0.77 13.40 -2.33
CA ILE A 180 0.87 13.89 -0.96
C ILE A 180 0.10 12.96 0.00
N THR A 181 -1.16 12.64 -0.29
CA THR A 181 -1.99 11.80 0.58
C THR A 181 -1.42 10.39 0.71
N LEU A 182 -1.00 9.77 -0.40
CA LEU A 182 -0.40 8.44 -0.38
C LEU A 182 0.94 8.43 0.37
N TYR A 183 1.76 9.47 0.20
CA TYR A 183 3.01 9.63 0.94
C TYR A 183 2.74 9.67 2.45
N PHE A 184 1.93 10.62 2.91
CA PHE A 184 1.64 10.78 4.34
C PHE A 184 0.99 9.52 4.93
N PHE A 185 0.01 8.93 4.23
CA PHE A 185 -0.68 7.75 4.73
C PHE A 185 0.25 6.53 4.83
N ASN A 186 1.11 6.31 3.83
CA ASN A 186 2.07 5.21 3.86
C ASN A 186 3.11 5.38 4.98
N GLU A 187 3.65 6.60 5.17
CA GLU A 187 4.59 6.87 6.27
C GLU A 187 3.95 6.68 7.64
N MET A 188 2.72 7.18 7.82
CA MET A 188 1.96 6.96 9.04
C MET A 188 1.68 5.48 9.28
N THR A 189 1.34 4.72 8.23
CA THR A 189 1.13 3.27 8.31
C THR A 189 2.41 2.56 8.77
N PHE A 190 3.57 2.90 8.17
CA PHE A 190 4.86 2.34 8.57
C PHE A 190 5.20 2.64 10.04
N LEU A 191 4.97 3.89 10.48
CA LEU A 191 5.19 4.30 11.86
C LEU A 191 4.29 3.52 12.83
N VAL A 192 3.00 3.42 12.52
CA VAL A 192 2.04 2.70 13.36
C VAL A 192 2.37 1.21 13.41
N ILE A 193 2.72 0.58 12.28
CA ILE A 193 3.15 -0.83 12.28
C ILE A 193 4.38 -1.01 13.18
N SER A 194 5.39 -0.15 13.04
CA SER A 194 6.62 -0.25 13.81
C SER A 194 6.37 -0.07 15.31
N LEU A 195 5.53 0.91 15.68
CA LEU A 195 5.15 1.17 17.06
C LEU A 195 4.33 0.03 17.65
N VAL A 196 3.28 -0.42 16.96
CA VAL A 196 2.40 -1.50 17.45
C VAL A 196 3.17 -2.80 17.55
N ARG A 197 4.02 -3.12 16.58
CA ARG A 197 4.86 -4.32 16.62
C ARG A 197 5.79 -4.30 17.83
N THR A 198 6.53 -3.21 18.02
CA THR A 198 7.55 -3.11 19.08
C THR A 198 6.93 -2.98 20.46
N CYS A 199 5.91 -2.14 20.63
CA CYS A 199 5.38 -1.84 21.97
C CYS A 199 4.25 -2.78 22.39
N VAL A 200 3.41 -3.21 21.45
CA VAL A 200 2.21 -4.00 21.76
C VAL A 200 2.45 -5.47 21.48
N PHE A 201 2.93 -5.83 20.29
CA PHE A 201 3.07 -7.24 19.93
C PHE A 201 4.18 -7.90 20.74
N GLU A 202 5.37 -7.29 20.87
CA GLU A 202 6.44 -7.88 21.70
C GLU A 202 5.99 -8.11 23.15
N LEU A 203 5.20 -7.18 23.72
CA LEU A 203 4.65 -7.33 25.07
C LEU A 203 3.62 -8.47 25.15
N LEU A 204 2.68 -8.53 24.20
CA LEU A 204 1.66 -9.59 24.18
C LEU A 204 2.24 -10.98 23.88
N LEU A 205 3.30 -11.02 23.07
CA LEU A 205 3.88 -12.26 22.57
C LEU A 205 5.06 -12.76 23.40
N CYS A 206 5.53 -12.00 24.40
CA CYS A 206 6.63 -12.41 25.27
C CYS A 206 6.41 -13.74 26.01
N GLN A 207 5.14 -14.19 26.12
CA GLN A 207 4.78 -15.44 26.79
C GLN A 207 4.88 -16.69 25.88
N PHE A 208 5.20 -16.52 24.60
CA PHE A 208 5.39 -17.66 23.69
C PHE A 208 6.85 -18.10 23.67
N ASP A 209 7.15 -19.20 24.37
CA ASP A 209 8.50 -19.80 24.40
C ASP A 209 8.93 -20.38 23.04
N SER A 210 7.96 -20.80 22.24
CA SER A 210 8.18 -21.38 20.92
C SER A 210 8.21 -20.28 19.85
N LYS A 211 9.30 -20.21 19.09
CA LYS A 211 9.43 -19.30 17.93
C LYS A 211 8.25 -19.47 16.99
N THR A 212 7.87 -20.69 16.65
CA THR A 212 6.76 -20.97 15.72
C THR A 212 5.44 -20.39 16.22
N SER A 213 5.11 -20.60 17.51
CA SER A 213 3.88 -20.08 18.11
C SER A 213 3.88 -18.54 18.16
N HIS A 214 5.03 -17.94 18.47
CA HIS A 214 5.22 -16.49 18.44
C HIS A 214 4.88 -15.91 17.06
N PHE A 215 5.41 -16.49 15.97
CA PHE A 215 5.16 -15.98 14.61
C PHE A 215 3.73 -16.20 14.12
N ILE A 216 3.09 -17.30 14.50
CA ILE A 216 1.67 -17.54 14.18
C ILE A 216 0.81 -16.48 14.86
N ALA A 217 1.04 -16.23 16.15
CA ALA A 217 0.30 -15.22 16.90
C ALA A 217 0.57 -13.80 16.37
N GLU A 218 1.82 -13.46 16.04
CA GLU A 218 2.18 -12.19 15.39
C GLU A 218 1.46 -12.02 14.04
N SER A 219 1.32 -13.11 13.28
CA SER A 219 0.62 -13.10 11.99
C SER A 219 -0.88 -12.87 12.15
N ILE A 220 -1.52 -13.46 13.17
CA ILE A 220 -2.94 -13.23 13.46
C ILE A 220 -3.19 -11.77 13.85
N LEU A 221 -2.40 -11.24 14.79
CA LEU A 221 -2.50 -9.84 15.22
C LEU A 221 -2.19 -8.88 14.07
N GLY A 222 -1.16 -9.22 13.29
CA GLY A 222 -0.75 -8.47 12.10
C GLY A 222 -1.83 -8.41 11.02
N ALA A 223 -2.55 -9.52 10.78
CA ALA A 223 -3.67 -9.54 9.83
C ALA A 223 -4.80 -8.60 10.27
N GLY A 224 -5.12 -8.55 11.56
CA GLY A 224 -6.09 -7.59 12.10
C GLY A 224 -5.66 -6.15 11.87
N LEU A 225 -4.39 -5.83 12.16
CA LEU A 225 -3.82 -4.51 11.95
C LEU A 225 -3.82 -4.11 10.46
N MET A 226 -3.40 -5.03 9.58
CA MET A 226 -3.38 -4.79 8.12
C MET A 226 -4.78 -4.59 7.55
N ALA A 227 -5.80 -5.26 8.08
CA ALA A 227 -7.19 -5.04 7.70
C ALA A 227 -7.67 -3.62 8.04
N LEU A 228 -7.21 -3.02 9.15
CA LEU A 228 -7.49 -1.61 9.44
C LEU A 228 -6.91 -0.71 8.34
N PHE A 229 -5.69 -1.00 7.87
CA PHE A 229 -5.05 -0.21 6.83
C PHE A 229 -5.70 -0.36 5.46
N VAL A 230 -6.41 -1.45 5.15
CA VAL A 230 -7.17 -1.56 3.89
C VAL A 230 -8.15 -0.38 3.73
N ILE A 231 -8.88 -0.06 4.80
CA ILE A 231 -9.85 1.05 4.80
C ILE A 231 -9.13 2.40 4.64
N GLY A 232 -8.03 2.60 5.35
CA GLY A 232 -7.29 3.86 5.27
C GLY A 232 -6.61 4.07 3.91
N TYR A 233 -6.06 3.02 3.30
CA TYR A 233 -5.52 3.08 1.94
C TYR A 233 -6.62 3.36 0.92
N HIS A 234 -7.81 2.77 1.08
CA HIS A 234 -8.97 3.12 0.24
C HIS A 234 -9.24 4.63 0.29
N CYS A 235 -9.35 5.21 1.49
CA CYS A 235 -9.58 6.65 1.65
C CYS A 235 -8.45 7.50 1.06
N ALA A 236 -7.20 7.07 1.23
CA ALA A 236 -6.04 7.77 0.71
C ALA A 236 -5.96 7.75 -0.83
N MET A 237 -6.39 6.65 -1.46
CA MET A 237 -6.38 6.48 -2.91
C MET A 237 -7.56 7.17 -3.61
N VAL A 238 -8.70 7.30 -2.94
CA VAL A 238 -9.94 7.84 -3.53
C VAL A 238 -10.19 9.30 -3.16
N GLY A 239 -9.82 9.71 -1.94
CA GLY A 239 -10.11 11.04 -1.39
C GLY A 239 -9.69 12.23 -2.26
N PRO A 240 -8.48 12.26 -2.87
CA PRO A 240 -8.05 13.35 -3.75
C PRO A 240 -8.96 13.63 -4.95
N PHE A 241 -9.80 12.67 -5.34
CA PHE A 241 -10.70 12.80 -6.48
C PHE A 241 -12.12 13.16 -6.03
N VAL A 242 -12.62 12.52 -4.98
CA VAL A 242 -13.97 12.76 -4.44
C VAL A 242 -14.08 14.14 -3.79
N LEU A 243 -13.11 14.52 -2.94
CA LEU A 243 -13.18 15.78 -2.19
C LEU A 243 -13.02 17.03 -3.07
N GLU A 244 -12.44 16.88 -4.26
CA GLU A 244 -12.33 17.97 -5.22
C GLU A 244 -13.59 18.10 -6.07
N GLU A 245 -14.30 17.01 -6.37
CA GLU A 245 -15.63 17.05 -7.00
C GLU A 245 -16.65 17.72 -6.06
N GLU A 246 -16.72 17.30 -4.80
CA GLU A 246 -17.59 17.93 -3.78
C GLU A 246 -17.29 19.43 -3.62
N ALA A 247 -16.02 19.84 -3.65
CA ALA A 247 -15.64 21.24 -3.52
C ALA A 247 -15.99 22.10 -4.75
N VAL A 248 -16.19 21.48 -5.92
CA VAL A 248 -16.68 22.17 -7.13
C VAL A 248 -18.20 22.30 -7.07
N GLU A 249 -18.91 21.24 -6.66
CA GLU A 249 -20.37 21.27 -6.47
C GLU A 249 -20.78 22.30 -5.41
N ASP A 250 -20.12 22.31 -4.25
CA ASP A 250 -20.33 23.31 -3.18
C ASP A 250 -20.16 24.76 -3.68
N ALA A 251 -19.27 24.98 -4.65
CA ALA A 251 -18.99 26.30 -5.20
C ALA A 251 -20.05 26.72 -6.23
N GLU A 252 -20.58 25.79 -7.01
CA GLU A 252 -21.64 26.05 -8.00
C GLU A 252 -22.98 26.33 -7.30
N GLU A 253 -23.35 25.57 -6.26
CA GLU A 253 -24.58 25.80 -5.48
C GLU A 253 -24.55 27.14 -4.71
N GLY A 254 -23.36 27.62 -4.35
CA GLY A 254 -23.18 28.92 -3.68
C GLY A 254 -23.34 30.13 -4.60
N PHE A 255 -23.33 29.96 -5.91
CA PHE A 255 -23.52 31.04 -6.90
C PHE A 255 -24.99 31.22 -7.32
N ASP A 256 -25.85 30.22 -7.07
CA ASP A 256 -27.28 30.25 -7.41
C ASP A 256 -28.18 30.76 -6.24
N ARG A 257 -27.59 31.31 -5.18
CA ARG A 257 -28.29 31.97 -4.04
C ARG A 257 -27.89 33.42 -3.90
#